data_AF-M1B109-F1
#
_entry.id   AF-M1B109-F1
#
_cell.length_a   1.000
_cell.length_b   1.000
_cell.length_c   1.000
_cell.angle_alpha   90.00
_cell.angle_beta   90.00
_cell.angle_gamma   90.00
#
_symmetry.space_group_name_H-M   'P 1'
#
loop_
_entity.id
_entity.type
_entity.pdbx_description
1 polymer ?
#
loop_
_entity_poly.entity_id
_entity_poly.type
_entity_poly.pdbx_seq_one_letter_code
_entity_poly.pdbx_strand_id
1 'polypeptide(L)'
;MGNAHLSLQPLVASARLRKILGVTAEGTTLRKVIPESDNCLAADSSINWVNGEVVQDVWLRLCDVDSGDIELKIKLINLPSAAPSK
;
A
#
# COMPACT_ATOMS: atom_id res chain seq x y z
N MET A 1 13.11 -17.04 -12.42
CA MET A 1 11.92 -16.19 -12.29
C MET A 1 11.25 -16.56 -10.97
N GLY A 2 11.62 -15.83 -9.92
CA GLY A 2 11.22 -16.11 -8.54
C GLY A 2 9.79 -15.69 -8.20
N ASN A 3 9.48 -15.69 -6.91
CA ASN A 3 8.19 -15.25 -6.37
C ASN A 3 8.37 -14.13 -5.34
N ALA A 4 7.32 -13.36 -5.07
CA ALA A 4 7.28 -12.39 -3.97
C ALA A 4 5.84 -12.22 -3.51
N HIS A 5 5.65 -11.85 -2.25
CA HIS A 5 4.34 -11.57 -1.69
C HIS A 5 4.30 -10.20 -1.00
N LEU A 6 3.10 -9.61 -0.97
CA LEU A 6 2.86 -8.33 -0.33
C LEU A 6 1.55 -8.39 0.46
N SER A 7 1.60 -7.99 1.73
CA SER A 7 0.40 -7.81 2.54
C SER A 7 -0.29 -6.50 2.21
N LEU A 8 -1.59 -6.55 1.90
CA LEU A 8 -2.44 -5.36 1.71
C LEU A 8 -3.05 -4.84 3.03
N GLN A 9 -2.83 -5.54 4.14
CA GLN A 9 -3.38 -5.16 5.43
C GLN A 9 -2.88 -3.77 5.91
N PRO A 10 -1.59 -3.40 5.76
CA PRO A 10 -1.12 -2.05 6.05
C PRO A 10 -1.81 -0.95 5.22
N LEU A 11 -2.06 -1.19 3.94
CA LEU A 11 -2.76 -0.26 3.04
C LEU A 11 -4.19 -0.01 3.52
N VAL A 12 -4.96 -1.09 3.75
CA VAL A 12 -6.36 -1.00 4.18
C VAL A 12 -6.48 -0.39 5.59
N ALA A 13 -5.60 -0.75 6.51
CA ALA A 13 -5.57 -0.17 7.86
C ALA A 13 -5.29 1.33 7.82
N SER A 14 -4.33 1.77 6.99
CA SER A 14 -4.01 3.19 6.81
C SER A 14 -5.18 3.97 6.22
N ALA A 15 -5.90 3.40 5.26
CA ALA A 15 -7.10 4.01 4.70
C ALA A 15 -8.23 4.17 5.72
N ARG A 16 -8.44 3.18 6.59
CA ARG A 16 -9.43 3.26 7.68
C ARG A 16 -9.03 4.30 8.72
N LEU A 17 -7.79 4.27 9.18
CA LEU A 17 -7.26 5.25 10.14
C LEU A 17 -7.35 6.67 9.60
N ARG A 18 -7.01 6.89 8.32
CA ARG A 18 -7.17 8.18 7.65
C ARG A 18 -8.60 8.71 7.72
N LYS A 19 -9.60 7.85 7.52
CA LYS A 19 -11.03 8.23 7.65
C LYS A 19 -11.40 8.56 9.09
N ILE A 20 -10.96 7.75 10.06
CA ILE A 20 -11.25 7.96 11.49
C ILE A 20 -10.62 9.26 12.01
N LEU A 21 -9.37 9.53 11.62
CA LEU A 21 -8.62 10.72 12.03
C LEU A 21 -8.96 11.96 11.20
N GLY A 22 -9.76 11.83 10.13
CA GLY A 22 -10.13 12.94 9.27
C GLY A 22 -8.94 13.58 8.55
N VAL A 23 -7.89 12.81 8.21
CA VAL A 23 -6.71 13.37 7.52
C VAL A 23 -7.10 13.79 6.10
N THR A 24 -6.96 15.07 5.79
CA THR A 24 -7.33 15.65 4.49
C THR A 24 -6.15 16.30 3.76
N ALA A 25 -5.02 16.50 4.43
CA ALA A 25 -3.84 17.12 3.84
C ALA A 25 -3.19 16.19 2.79
N GLU A 26 -3.17 16.66 1.55
CA GLU A 26 -2.52 15.97 0.43
C GLU A 26 -1.01 15.84 0.63
N GLY A 27 -0.44 14.73 0.18
CA GLY A 27 0.97 14.40 0.37
C GLY A 27 1.33 13.85 1.75
N THR A 28 0.34 13.59 2.61
CA THR A 28 0.60 13.02 3.94
C THR A 28 1.01 11.55 3.84
N THR A 29 2.17 11.19 4.40
CA THR A 29 2.53 9.79 4.64
C THR A 29 1.72 9.26 5.82
N LEU A 30 0.85 8.28 5.55
CA LEU A 30 0.00 7.64 6.54
C LEU A 30 0.74 6.55 7.32
N ARG A 31 1.64 5.82 6.65
CA ARG A 31 2.40 4.71 7.22
C ARG A 31 3.63 4.40 6.37
N LYS A 32 4.68 3.88 7.00
CA LYS A 32 5.78 3.16 6.34
C LYS A 32 5.78 1.70 6.79
N VAL A 33 6.08 0.79 5.86
CA VAL A 33 6.34 -0.63 6.13
C VAL A 33 7.80 -0.87 5.78
N ILE A 34 8.56 -1.38 6.73
CA ILE A 34 10.00 -1.60 6.58
C ILE A 34 10.29 -3.02 6.10
N PRO A 35 11.43 -3.26 5.43
CA PRO A 35 11.93 -4.61 5.16
C PRO A 35 12.13 -5.40 6.45
N GLU A 36 11.56 -6.61 6.48
CA GLU A 36 11.69 -7.56 7.60
C GLU A 36 11.91 -8.97 7.05
N SER A 37 12.36 -9.89 7.91
CA SER A 37 12.66 -11.27 7.51
C SER A 37 11.45 -12.07 7.02
N ASP A 38 10.24 -11.61 7.33
CA ASP A 38 8.97 -12.26 6.99
C ASP A 38 8.23 -11.58 5.82
N ASN A 39 8.85 -10.58 5.18
CA ASN A 39 8.29 -9.88 4.03
C ASN A 39 9.28 -9.80 2.85
N CYS A 40 8.76 -9.49 1.67
CA CYS A 40 9.58 -9.42 0.45
C CYS A 40 10.01 -7.99 0.12
N LEU A 41 9.98 -7.03 1.05
CA LEU A 41 10.33 -5.64 0.72
C LEU A 41 11.85 -5.49 0.53
N ALA A 42 12.25 -4.90 -0.59
CA ALA A 42 13.64 -4.53 -0.87
C ALA A 42 14.03 -3.18 -0.24
N ALA A 43 13.03 -2.33 0.03
CA ALA A 43 13.17 -1.00 0.63
C ALA A 43 11.88 -0.62 1.37
N ASP A 44 11.93 0.46 2.16
CA ASP A 44 10.77 1.01 2.84
C ASP A 44 9.61 1.29 1.86
N SER A 45 8.46 0.69 2.13
CA SER A 45 7.23 0.94 1.40
C SER A 45 6.44 2.06 2.08
N SER A 46 6.13 3.13 1.35
CA SER A 46 5.39 4.28 1.86
C SER A 46 3.94 4.24 1.42
N ILE A 47 3.02 4.42 2.38
CA ILE A 47 1.59 4.54 2.14
C ILE A 47 1.21 6.01 2.34
N ASN A 48 0.74 6.65 1.27
CA ASN A 48 0.52 8.08 1.20
C ASN A 48 -0.95 8.40 0.84
N TRP A 49 -1.43 9.53 1.34
CA TRP A 49 -2.67 10.16 0.88
C TRP A 49 -2.32 11.17 -0.21
N VAL A 50 -2.69 10.87 -1.46
CA VAL A 50 -2.35 11.69 -2.62
C VAL A 50 -3.51 11.68 -3.61
N ASN A 51 -3.91 12.86 -4.08
CA ASN A 51 -4.98 13.09 -5.05
C ASN A 51 -6.31 12.45 -4.65
N GLY A 52 -6.69 12.54 -3.38
CA GLY A 52 -7.94 11.94 -2.90
C GLY A 52 -7.90 10.42 -2.72
N GLU A 53 -6.71 9.81 -2.77
CA GLU A 53 -6.53 8.36 -2.82
C GLU A 53 -5.45 7.88 -1.85
N VAL A 54 -5.58 6.64 -1.38
CA VAL A 54 -4.54 5.98 -0.60
C VAL A 54 -3.69 5.15 -1.55
N VAL A 55 -2.42 5.53 -1.67
CA VAL A 55 -1.46 4.94 -2.60
C VAL A 55 -0.30 4.34 -1.81
N GLN A 56 0.19 3.17 -2.22
CA GLN A 56 1.37 2.54 -1.66
C GLN A 56 2.42 2.29 -2.74
N ASP A 57 3.61 2.83 -2.53
CA ASP A 57 4.81 2.55 -3.35
C ASP A 57 5.55 1.35 -2.76
N VAL A 58 5.89 0.36 -3.58
CA VAL A 58 6.44 -0.93 -3.14
C VAL A 58 7.60 -1.34 -4.04
N TRP A 59 8.70 -1.74 -3.41
CA TRP A 59 9.80 -2.43 -4.07
C TRP A 59 9.94 -3.81 -3.45
N LEU A 60 9.71 -4.86 -4.25
CA LEU A 60 9.79 -6.25 -3.82
C LEU A 60 11.07 -6.91 -4.33
N ARG A 61 11.72 -7.70 -3.48
CA ARG A 61 12.78 -8.63 -3.87
C ARG A 61 12.19 -9.99 -4.17
N LEU A 62 12.57 -10.58 -5.31
CA LEU A 62 12.16 -11.93 -5.64
C LEU A 62 12.91 -12.96 -4.79
N CYS A 63 12.17 -13.90 -4.24
CA CYS A 63 12.67 -15.09 -3.56
C CYS A 63 12.85 -16.25 -4.57
N ASP A 64 13.60 -17.27 -4.19
CA ASP A 64 13.84 -18.48 -5.00
C ASP A 64 14.47 -18.22 -6.38
N VAL A 65 15.26 -17.15 -6.50
CA VAL A 65 16.01 -16.79 -7.71
C VAL A 65 17.30 -16.04 -7.33
N ASP A 66 18.34 -16.15 -8.16
CA ASP A 66 19.65 -15.51 -7.89
C ASP A 66 19.58 -13.97 -7.87
N SER A 67 18.65 -13.41 -8.64
CA SER A 67 18.44 -11.96 -8.72
C SER A 67 17.06 -11.63 -9.29
N GLY A 68 16.59 -10.42 -8.94
CA GLY A 68 15.39 -9.83 -9.51
C GLY A 68 14.60 -9.07 -8.46
N ASP A 69 14.18 -7.88 -8.82
CA ASP A 69 13.27 -7.06 -8.02
C ASP A 69 12.07 -6.64 -8.88
N ILE A 70 10.95 -6.32 -8.23
CA ILE A 70 9.73 -5.77 -8.85
C ILE A 70 9.37 -4.46 -8.14
N GLU A 71 9.32 -3.37 -8.89
CA GLU A 71 8.76 -2.10 -8.42
C GLU A 71 7.30 -1.99 -8.87
N LEU A 72 6.40 -1.64 -7.94
CA LEU A 72 4.98 -1.51 -8.22
C LEU A 72 4.32 -0.46 -7.33
N LYS A 73 3.15 0.01 -7.78
CA LYS A 73 2.30 0.98 -7.09
C LYS A 73 0.90 0.42 -6.92
N ILE A 74 0.37 0.50 -5.71
CA ILE A 74 -0.99 0.03 -5.39
C ILE A 74 -1.84 1.22 -5.01
N LYS A 75 -3.03 1.28 -5.59
CA LYS A 75 -4.02 2.32 -5.34
C LYS A 75 -5.27 1.68 -4.78
N LEU A 76 -5.71 2.15 -3.60
CA LEU A 76 -6.96 1.71 -3.01
C LEU A 76 -8.12 2.55 -3.57
N ILE A 77 -8.96 1.92 -4.39
CA ILE A 77 -10.19 2.54 -4.91
C ILE A 77 -11.33 2.39 -3.89
N ASN A 78 -12.01 3.49 -3.57
CA ASN A 78 -13.29 3.41 -2.87
C ASN A 78 -14.39 3.19 -3.92
N LEU A 79 -15.09 2.06 -3.84
CA LEU A 79 -16.29 1.88 -4.63
C LEU A 79 -17.36 2.86 -4.13
N PRO A 80 -18.04 3.61 -5.01
CA PRO A 80 -19.20 4.39 -4.60
C PRO A 80 -20.23 3.43 -3.99
N SER A 81 -20.70 3.73 -2.77
CA SER A 81 -21.81 2.98 -2.18
C SER A 81 -22.98 3.09 -3.14
N ALA A 82 -23.52 1.96 -3.60
CA ALA A 82 -24.81 1.96 -4.26
C ALA A 82 -25.80 2.61 -3.28
N ALA A 83 -26.33 3.78 -3.64
CA ALA A 83 -27.45 4.34 -2.91
C ALA A 83 -28.58 3.32 -2.98
N PRO A 84 -29.28 2.99 -1.87
CA PRO A 84 -30.48 2.18 -1.97
C PRO A 84 -31.44 2.89 -2.93
N SER A 85 -31.74 2.23 -4.04
CA SER A 85 -32.83 2.64 -4.94
C SER A 85 -34.09 2.78 -4.10
N LYS A 86 -34.67 3.98 -4.11
CA LYS A 86 -35.94 4.31 -3.46
C LYS A 86 -37.07 3.41 -3.94
#